data_AF-A0A7C5UND5-F1
#
_entry.id   AF-A0A7C5UND5-F1
#
_cell.length_a   1.000
_cell.length_b   1.000
_cell.length_c   1.000
_cell.angle_alpha   90.00
_cell.angle_beta   90.00
_cell.angle_gamma   90.00
#
_symmetry.space_group_name_H-M   'P 1'
#
loop_
_entity.id
_entity.type
_entity.pdbx_description
1 polymer ?
#
loop_
_entity_poly.entity_id
_entity_poly.type
_entity_poly.pdbx_seq_one_letter_code
_entity_poly.pdbx_strand_id
1 'polypeptide(L)'
;MTKIIETRSKIKLSKPKDYIKKVREQALILGIPDAQIENWIKTLPQELIPAINQGRLNPNPLSMGLFYPDYWKDCIDLSSPEAEIDFRTLILILEQTLRECRQKNIKVALVYIPSPFQYDPKVHQLNVPNLWRISGVKLEKRWLYEKSIVQIRLEQWSKMYNVPFLDLTPILREHAKQNQLLTYPLDGHLNISGHRKVAKAIEQWIRANKVFPIF
;
A
#
# COMPACT_ATOMS: atom_id res chain seq x y z
N MET A 1 32.04 22.35 -14.23
CA MET A 1 31.25 23.00 -15.30
C MET A 1 30.63 21.90 -16.15
N THR A 2 29.35 21.56 -15.91
CA THR A 2 28.21 21.76 -16.84
C THR A 2 28.24 20.74 -18.00
N LYS A 3 27.30 19.82 -18.24
CA LYS A 3 25.84 19.73 -18.06
C LYS A 3 25.45 18.23 -18.06
N ILE A 4 24.67 17.76 -17.09
CA ILE A 4 23.74 16.64 -17.31
C ILE A 4 22.35 17.24 -17.16
N ILE A 5 21.88 17.88 -18.23
CA ILE A 5 20.53 18.43 -18.32
C ILE A 5 19.61 17.31 -18.81
N GLU A 6 18.72 16.91 -17.92
CA GLU A 6 17.32 16.55 -18.17
C GLU A 6 16.96 16.08 -19.59
N THR A 7 16.89 14.77 -19.76
CA THR A 7 15.95 14.15 -20.71
C THR A 7 15.15 13.06 -20.01
N ARG A 8 14.49 13.42 -18.89
CA ARG A 8 13.23 12.75 -18.54
C ARG A 8 12.17 13.25 -19.53
N SER A 9 12.20 12.66 -20.72
CA SER A 9 11.09 12.62 -21.65
C SER A 9 9.80 12.45 -20.84
N LYS A 10 8.92 13.45 -20.89
CA LYS A 10 7.53 13.30 -20.49
C LYS A 10 6.95 12.29 -21.47
N ILE A 11 7.09 11.00 -21.16
CA ILE A 11 6.27 9.96 -21.75
C ILE A 11 4.85 10.32 -21.32
N LYS A 12 4.15 11.05 -22.19
CA LYS A 12 2.69 11.10 -22.14
C LYS A 12 2.28 9.64 -22.34
N LEU A 13 2.06 8.94 -21.24
CA LEU A 13 1.38 7.65 -21.26
C LEU A 13 0.06 7.91 -21.98
N SER A 14 0.00 7.49 -23.25
CA SER A 14 -1.23 7.56 -24.02
C SER A 14 -2.24 6.73 -23.24
N LYS A 15 -3.35 7.38 -22.85
CA LYS A 15 -4.42 6.69 -22.14
C LYS A 15 -4.82 5.48 -22.98
N PRO A 16 -4.84 4.25 -22.43
CA PRO A 16 -5.24 3.09 -23.20
C PRO A 16 -6.67 3.32 -23.69
N LYS A 17 -6.86 3.37 -25.01
CA LYS A 17 -8.21 3.42 -25.61
C LYS A 17 -8.98 2.12 -25.32
N ASP A 18 -8.25 1.05 -25.01
CA ASP A 18 -8.77 -0.26 -24.65
C ASP A 18 -7.86 -0.92 -23.58
N TYR A 19 -8.23 -0.74 -22.31
CA TYR A 19 -7.52 -1.31 -21.17
C TYR A 19 -7.50 -2.85 -21.18
N ILE A 20 -8.63 -3.49 -21.52
CA ILE A 20 -8.75 -4.95 -21.50
C ILE A 20 -7.84 -5.59 -22.54
N LYS A 21 -7.81 -5.04 -23.75
CA LYS A 21 -6.90 -5.50 -24.79
C LYS A 21 -5.44 -5.43 -24.34
N LYS A 22 -5.03 -4.30 -23.74
CA LYS A 22 -3.66 -4.13 -23.23
C LYS A 22 -3.32 -5.16 -22.13
N VAL A 23 -4.22 -5.41 -21.19
CA VAL A 23 -4.00 -6.41 -20.13
C VAL A 23 -3.92 -7.81 -20.71
N ARG A 24 -4.80 -8.16 -21.67
CA ARG A 24 -4.74 -9.46 -22.37
C ARG A 24 -3.42 -9.67 -23.09
N GLU A 25 -2.96 -8.69 -23.88
CA GLU A 25 -1.68 -8.78 -24.59
C GLU A 25 -0.52 -9.03 -23.62
N GLN A 26 -0.48 -8.30 -22.50
CA GLN A 26 0.53 -8.51 -21.46
C GLN A 26 0.40 -9.88 -20.78
N ALA A 27 -0.82 -10.36 -20.51
CA ALA A 27 -1.07 -11.66 -19.90
C ALA A 27 -0.59 -12.81 -20.77
N LEU A 28 -0.82 -12.72 -22.08
CA LEU A 28 -0.33 -13.70 -23.05
C LEU A 28 1.21 -13.72 -23.11
N ILE A 29 1.87 -12.56 -23.07
CA ILE A 29 3.33 -12.46 -22.99
C ILE A 29 3.87 -13.14 -21.72
N LEU A 30 3.15 -13.04 -20.60
CA LEU A 30 3.50 -13.68 -19.33
C LEU A 30 3.10 -15.17 -19.27
N GLY A 31 2.54 -15.73 -20.34
CA GLY A 31 2.14 -17.14 -20.42
C GLY A 31 0.86 -17.48 -19.62
N ILE A 32 0.04 -16.48 -19.30
CA ILE A 32 -1.25 -16.72 -18.61
C ILE A 32 -2.24 -17.31 -19.61
N PRO A 33 -2.90 -18.45 -19.31
CA PRO A 33 -3.85 -19.09 -20.22
C PRO A 33 -5.07 -18.21 -20.55
N ASP A 34 -5.53 -18.25 -21.80
CA ASP A 34 -6.72 -17.51 -22.26
C ASP A 34 -7.95 -17.75 -21.37
N ALA A 35 -8.19 -18.98 -20.95
CA ALA A 35 -9.32 -19.31 -20.07
C ALA A 35 -9.28 -18.54 -18.74
N GLN A 36 -8.09 -18.32 -18.18
CA GLN A 36 -7.91 -17.54 -16.96
C GLN A 36 -8.13 -16.04 -17.21
N ILE A 37 -7.66 -15.53 -18.35
CA ILE A 37 -7.89 -14.14 -18.77
C ILE A 37 -9.39 -13.88 -18.94
N GLU A 38 -10.09 -14.75 -19.66
CA GLU A 38 -11.53 -14.66 -19.88
C GLU A 38 -12.33 -14.73 -18.58
N ASN A 39 -11.91 -15.61 -17.65
CA ASN A 39 -12.53 -15.67 -16.33
C ASN A 39 -12.32 -14.38 -15.54
N TRP A 40 -11.11 -13.82 -15.54
CA TRP A 40 -10.83 -12.53 -14.91
C TRP A 40 -11.67 -11.39 -15.52
N ILE A 41 -11.77 -11.31 -16.85
CA ILE A 41 -12.60 -10.29 -17.54
C ILE A 41 -14.05 -10.37 -17.04
N LYS A 42 -14.61 -11.57 -16.90
CA LYS A 42 -15.99 -11.78 -16.41
C LYS A 42 -16.20 -11.35 -14.96
N THR A 43 -15.15 -11.31 -14.14
CA THR A 43 -15.23 -10.84 -12.75
C THR A 43 -15.15 -9.32 -12.59
N LEU A 44 -14.75 -8.60 -13.65
CA LEU A 44 -14.62 -7.15 -13.59
C LEU A 44 -15.99 -6.45 -13.62
N PRO A 45 -16.23 -5.45 -12.76
CA PRO A 45 -17.43 -4.62 -12.84
C PRO A 45 -17.39 -3.79 -14.11
N GLN A 46 -18.47 -3.88 -14.89
CA GLN A 46 -18.55 -3.30 -16.23
C GLN A 46 -18.44 -1.77 -16.21
N GLU A 47 -18.85 -1.12 -15.11
CA GLU A 47 -18.76 0.31 -14.91
C GLU A 47 -17.33 0.85 -14.73
N LEU A 48 -16.38 0.01 -14.29
CA LEU A 48 -15.01 0.44 -14.02
C LEU A 48 -14.15 0.51 -15.30
N ILE A 49 -14.46 -0.32 -16.30
CA ILE A 49 -13.69 -0.37 -17.55
C ILE A 49 -13.77 0.96 -18.32
N PRO A 50 -14.97 1.56 -18.56
CA PRO A 50 -15.06 2.89 -19.16
C PRO A 50 -14.35 3.97 -18.33
N ALA A 51 -14.46 3.93 -17.00
CA ALA A 51 -13.81 4.90 -16.12
C ALA A 51 -12.28 4.86 -16.27
N ILE A 52 -11.68 3.67 -16.38
CA ILE A 52 -10.25 3.50 -16.65
C ILE A 52 -9.88 4.02 -18.04
N ASN A 53 -10.62 3.64 -19.08
CA ASN A 53 -10.34 4.08 -20.45
C ASN A 53 -10.43 5.61 -20.60
N GLN A 54 -11.28 6.27 -19.80
CA GLN A 54 -11.39 7.72 -19.73
C GLN A 54 -10.32 8.38 -18.82
N GLY A 55 -9.57 7.58 -18.06
CA GLY A 55 -8.55 8.02 -17.11
C GLY A 55 -9.13 8.63 -15.84
N ARG A 56 -10.34 8.23 -15.44
CA ARG A 56 -11.00 8.61 -14.19
C ARG A 56 -10.63 7.68 -13.02
N LEU A 57 -10.07 6.51 -13.32
CA LEU A 57 -9.64 5.52 -12.34
C LEU A 57 -8.26 4.98 -12.70
N ASN A 58 -7.45 4.68 -11.68
CA ASN A 58 -6.17 4.02 -11.87
C ASN A 58 -6.38 2.57 -12.36
N PRO A 59 -5.84 2.18 -13.54
CA PRO A 59 -5.97 0.82 -14.04
C PRO A 59 -5.25 -0.24 -13.20
N ASN A 60 -4.18 0.14 -12.51
CA ASN A 60 -3.24 -0.84 -11.95
C ASN A 60 -3.93 -1.86 -11.03
N PRO A 61 -4.74 -1.47 -10.03
CA PRO A 61 -5.37 -2.42 -9.13
C PRO A 61 -6.18 -3.51 -9.85
N LEU A 62 -6.90 -3.20 -10.94
CA LEU A 62 -7.74 -4.19 -11.62
C LEU A 62 -6.95 -5.33 -12.27
N SER A 63 -5.75 -5.06 -12.78
CA SER A 63 -4.89 -6.09 -13.38
C SER A 63 -4.09 -6.87 -12.34
N MET A 64 -3.96 -6.35 -11.10
CA MET A 64 -3.13 -6.99 -10.08
C MET A 64 -3.63 -8.37 -9.70
N GLY A 65 -4.94 -8.64 -9.67
CA GLY A 65 -5.40 -9.99 -9.32
C GLY A 65 -5.18 -11.02 -10.42
N LEU A 66 -4.98 -10.58 -11.68
CA LEU A 66 -4.57 -11.46 -12.77
C LEU A 66 -3.06 -11.76 -12.71
N PHE A 67 -2.24 -10.72 -12.54
CA PHE A 67 -0.78 -10.84 -12.62
C PHE A 67 -0.10 -11.21 -11.31
N TYR A 68 -0.65 -10.74 -10.18
CA TYR A 68 -0.06 -10.80 -8.85
C TYR A 68 -1.13 -11.06 -7.79
N PRO A 69 -1.82 -12.22 -7.83
CA PRO A 69 -2.91 -12.52 -6.91
C PRO A 69 -2.48 -12.52 -5.43
N ASP A 70 -1.20 -12.76 -5.15
CA ASP A 70 -0.62 -12.77 -3.79
C ASP A 70 0.07 -11.44 -3.41
N TYR A 71 -0.13 -10.36 -4.19
CA TYR A 71 0.53 -9.05 -3.99
C TYR A 71 0.52 -8.55 -2.53
N TRP A 72 -0.65 -8.59 -1.88
CA TRP A 72 -0.75 -8.10 -0.49
C TRP A 72 -0.09 -9.03 0.51
N LYS A 73 -0.04 -10.33 0.25
CA LYS A 73 0.69 -11.28 1.08
C LYS A 73 2.20 -11.02 1.01
N ASP A 74 2.71 -10.74 -0.18
CA ASP A 74 4.10 -10.33 -0.38
C ASP A 74 4.39 -9.00 0.32
N CYS A 75 3.50 -8.01 0.22
CA CYS A 75 3.69 -6.70 0.85
C CYS A 75 3.57 -6.71 2.39
N ILE A 76 2.70 -7.56 2.95
CA ILE A 76 2.36 -7.56 4.38
C ILE A 76 3.15 -8.63 5.14
N ASP A 77 3.26 -9.83 4.57
CA ASP A 77 3.90 -10.99 5.22
C ASP A 77 5.26 -11.36 4.64
N LEU A 78 5.70 -10.71 3.56
CA LEU A 78 6.97 -11.02 2.89
C LEU A 78 7.03 -12.48 2.40
N SER A 79 5.94 -12.96 1.80
CA SER A 79 5.77 -14.40 1.49
C SER A 79 6.60 -14.94 0.33
N SER A 80 7.22 -14.08 -0.48
CA SER A 80 8.06 -14.47 -1.61
C SER A 80 9.53 -14.09 -1.41
N PRO A 81 10.48 -14.79 -2.06
CA PRO A 81 11.88 -14.38 -2.08
C PRO A 81 12.09 -12.94 -2.57
N GLU A 82 11.30 -12.50 -3.55
CA GLU A 82 11.33 -11.15 -4.09
C GLU A 82 10.91 -10.12 -3.03
N ALA A 83 9.83 -10.38 -2.30
CA ALA A 83 9.39 -9.51 -1.21
C ALA A 83 10.43 -9.41 -0.08
N GLU A 84 11.14 -10.50 0.21
CA GLU A 84 12.26 -10.50 1.15
C GLU A 84 13.44 -9.64 0.66
N ILE A 85 13.75 -9.68 -0.63
CA ILE A 85 14.79 -8.83 -1.25
C ILE A 85 14.39 -7.35 -1.19
N ASP A 86 13.14 -7.04 -1.53
CA ASP A 86 12.60 -5.68 -1.47
C ASP A 86 12.61 -5.14 -0.03
N PHE A 87 12.22 -5.97 0.94
CA PHE A 87 12.28 -5.58 2.34
C PHE A 87 13.71 -5.33 2.83
N ARG A 88 14.67 -6.18 2.46
CA ARG A 88 16.09 -5.93 2.79
C ARG A 88 16.59 -4.61 2.19
N THR A 89 16.19 -4.32 0.95
CA THR A 89 16.53 -3.06 0.28
C THR A 89 15.93 -1.86 1.02
N LEU A 90 14.67 -1.95 1.47
CA LEU A 90 14.05 -0.94 2.33
C LEU A 90 14.86 -0.72 3.61
N ILE A 91 15.27 -1.78 4.31
CA ILE A 91 16.06 -1.67 5.54
C ILE A 91 17.40 -0.96 5.27
N LEU A 92 18.11 -1.29 4.20
CA LEU A 92 19.36 -0.61 3.83
C LEU A 92 19.16 0.89 3.59
N ILE A 93 18.07 1.27 2.94
CA ILE A 93 17.71 2.68 2.70
C ILE A 93 17.39 3.40 4.02
N LEU A 94 16.64 2.76 4.91
CA LEU A 94 16.30 3.32 6.22
C LEU A 94 17.56 3.52 7.08
N GLU A 95 18.48 2.55 7.08
CA GLU A 95 19.75 2.65 7.79
C GLU A 95 20.62 3.79 7.24
N GLN A 96 20.72 3.93 5.92
CA GLN A 96 21.45 5.04 5.31
C GLN A 96 20.83 6.39 5.67
N THR A 97 19.51 6.50 5.58
CA THR A 97 18.76 7.72 5.95
C THR A 97 19.00 8.07 7.41
N LEU A 98 18.94 7.09 8.31
CA LEU A 98 19.17 7.30 9.74
C LEU A 98 20.60 7.76 10.02
N ARG A 99 21.60 7.19 9.35
CA ARG A 99 23.01 7.63 9.47
C ARG A 99 23.16 9.09 9.07
N GLU A 100 22.61 9.48 7.93
CA GLU A 100 22.68 10.87 7.44
C GLU A 100 21.96 11.85 8.37
N CYS A 101 20.77 11.50 8.86
CA CYS A 101 20.05 12.31 9.84
C CYS A 101 20.86 12.49 11.12
N ARG A 102 21.49 11.43 11.65
CA ARG A 102 22.31 11.50 12.86
C ARG A 102 23.53 12.40 12.69
N GLN A 103 24.22 12.31 11.56
CA GLN A 103 25.36 13.19 11.24
C GLN A 103 24.97 14.67 11.24
N LYS A 104 23.71 14.96 10.87
CA LYS A 104 23.15 16.32 10.84
C LYS A 104 22.39 16.70 12.12
N ASN A 105 22.46 15.89 13.17
CA ASN A 105 21.68 16.04 14.40
C ASN A 105 20.15 16.19 14.17
N ILE A 106 19.63 15.56 13.10
CA ILE A 106 18.21 15.47 12.81
C ILE A 106 17.64 14.26 13.55
N LYS A 107 16.59 14.50 14.34
CA LYS A 107 15.87 13.43 15.03
C LYS A 107 14.92 12.73 14.06
N VAL A 108 14.83 11.41 14.19
CA VAL A 108 14.02 10.55 13.31
C VAL A 108 13.08 9.71 14.15
N ALA A 109 11.87 9.53 13.64
CA ALA A 109 10.84 8.66 14.18
C ALA A 109 10.22 7.87 13.01
N LEU A 110 9.76 6.65 13.26
CA LEU A 110 9.10 5.81 12.27
C LEU A 110 7.62 5.67 12.64
N VAL A 111 6.74 5.91 11.66
CA VAL A 111 5.29 5.71 11.80
C VAL A 111 4.85 4.67 10.78
N TYR A 112 4.21 3.60 11.25
CA TYR A 112 3.59 2.60 10.40
C TYR A 112 2.10 2.90 10.23
N ILE A 113 1.70 3.17 8.98
CA ILE A 113 0.30 3.31 8.60
C ILE A 113 -0.13 2.00 7.91
N PRO A 114 -1.01 1.19 8.51
CA PRO A 114 -1.47 -0.05 7.90
C PRO A 114 -2.30 0.19 6.64
N SER A 115 -2.32 -0.81 5.76
CA SER A 115 -3.32 -0.90 4.70
C SER A 115 -4.72 -1.11 5.27
N PRO A 116 -5.80 -0.76 4.55
CA PRO A 116 -7.18 -0.98 5.01
C PRO A 116 -7.48 -2.44 5.35
N PHE A 117 -6.81 -3.38 4.69
CA PHE A 117 -6.96 -4.82 4.91
C PHE A 117 -6.53 -5.29 6.29
N GLN A 118 -5.70 -4.50 6.98
CA GLN A 118 -5.18 -4.81 8.31
C GLN A 118 -6.01 -4.20 9.44
N TYR A 119 -6.96 -3.30 9.15
CA TYR A 119 -7.72 -2.61 10.20
C TYR A 119 -9.24 -2.50 9.99
N ASP A 120 -9.74 -2.50 8.75
CA ASP A 120 -11.17 -2.32 8.47
C ASP A 120 -11.81 -3.66 8.07
N PRO A 121 -12.67 -4.28 8.90
CA PRO A 121 -13.32 -5.54 8.53
C PRO A 121 -14.27 -5.40 7.33
N LYS A 122 -14.76 -4.19 7.01
CA LYS A 122 -15.69 -3.97 5.89
C LYS A 122 -15.04 -4.28 4.54
N VAL A 123 -13.73 -4.06 4.40
CA VAL A 123 -13.04 -4.34 3.11
C VAL A 123 -12.99 -5.83 2.77
N HIS A 124 -13.24 -6.69 3.77
CA HIS A 124 -13.34 -8.14 3.60
C HIS A 124 -14.78 -8.63 3.30
N GLN A 125 -15.79 -7.77 3.38
CA GLN A 125 -17.21 -8.15 3.18
C GLN A 125 -17.60 -8.12 1.70
N LEU A 126 -18.21 -9.20 1.20
CA LEU A 126 -18.51 -9.38 -0.25
C LEU A 126 -19.38 -8.27 -0.85
N ASN A 127 -20.25 -7.66 -0.05
CA ASN A 127 -21.16 -6.59 -0.46
C ASN A 127 -20.54 -5.18 -0.41
N VAL A 128 -19.30 -5.04 0.07
CA VAL A 128 -18.59 -3.75 0.09
C VAL A 128 -17.63 -3.70 -1.09
N PRO A 129 -17.78 -2.73 -2.02
CA PRO A 129 -16.86 -2.57 -3.14
C PRO A 129 -15.42 -2.35 -2.65
N ASN A 130 -14.49 -3.17 -3.13
CA ASN A 130 -13.06 -3.02 -2.88
C ASN A 130 -12.30 -3.44 -4.13
N LEU A 131 -11.56 -2.50 -4.75
CA LEU A 131 -10.89 -2.74 -6.03
C LEU A 131 -9.92 -3.94 -6.00
N TRP A 132 -9.22 -4.16 -4.88
CA TRP A 132 -8.23 -5.23 -4.77
C TRP A 132 -8.89 -6.60 -4.69
N ARG A 133 -10.02 -6.72 -3.99
CA ARG A 133 -10.77 -7.98 -4.02
C ARG A 133 -11.41 -8.21 -5.38
N ILE A 134 -12.04 -7.16 -5.92
CA ILE A 134 -12.71 -7.19 -7.22
C ILE A 134 -11.75 -7.60 -8.35
N SER A 135 -10.49 -7.16 -8.27
CA SER A 135 -9.47 -7.52 -9.24
C SER A 135 -9.03 -8.99 -9.18
N GLY A 136 -9.33 -9.70 -8.08
CA GLY A 136 -8.89 -11.06 -7.81
C GLY A 136 -7.66 -11.17 -6.90
N VAL A 137 -7.21 -10.10 -6.25
CA VAL A 137 -6.11 -10.18 -5.27
C VAL A 137 -6.63 -10.85 -4.00
N LYS A 138 -5.85 -11.79 -3.47
CA LYS A 138 -6.18 -12.52 -2.24
C LYS A 138 -5.95 -11.64 -1.03
N LEU A 139 -6.95 -11.59 -0.17
CA LEU A 139 -6.91 -10.84 1.10
C LEU A 139 -7.10 -11.82 2.24
N GLU A 140 -6.19 -11.81 3.23
CA GLU A 140 -6.25 -12.73 4.36
C GLU A 140 -6.91 -12.06 5.57
N LYS A 141 -7.96 -12.68 6.12
CA LYS A 141 -8.70 -12.14 7.28
C LYS A 141 -7.84 -12.01 8.54
N ARG A 142 -6.79 -12.83 8.69
CA ARG A 142 -5.90 -12.78 9.87
C ARG A 142 -5.21 -11.43 10.04
N TRP A 143 -5.00 -10.67 8.95
CA TRP A 143 -4.42 -9.33 8.99
C TRP A 143 -5.25 -8.34 9.82
N LEU A 144 -6.54 -8.60 10.04
CA LEU A 144 -7.40 -7.77 10.89
C LEU A 144 -7.12 -7.92 12.38
N TYR A 145 -6.44 -8.99 12.79
CA TYR A 145 -6.30 -9.35 14.20
C TYR A 145 -4.84 -9.46 14.61
N GLU A 146 -3.99 -9.98 13.74
CA GLU A 146 -2.58 -10.23 14.01
C GLU A 146 -1.71 -9.04 13.62
N LYS A 147 -0.47 -9.01 14.14
CA LYS A 147 0.59 -8.17 13.58
C LYS A 147 1.18 -8.89 12.36
N SER A 148 1.35 -8.16 11.27
CA SER A 148 2.02 -8.70 10.08
C SER A 148 3.52 -8.84 10.27
N ILE A 149 4.16 -9.62 9.39
CA ILE A 149 5.63 -9.78 9.40
C ILE A 149 6.32 -8.44 9.18
N VAL A 150 5.84 -7.60 8.26
CA VAL A 150 6.43 -6.26 8.04
C VAL A 150 6.32 -5.39 9.30
N GLN A 151 5.20 -5.42 10.03
CA GLN A 151 5.05 -4.69 11.30
C GLN A 151 6.06 -5.17 12.34
N ILE A 152 6.18 -6.49 12.53
CA ILE A 152 7.08 -7.09 13.51
C ILE A 152 8.54 -6.71 13.20
N ARG A 153 8.96 -6.83 11.94
CA ARG A 153 10.34 -6.55 11.55
C ARG A 153 10.68 -5.06 11.62
N LEU A 154 9.77 -4.16 11.26
CA LEU A 154 9.97 -2.72 11.42
C LEU A 154 10.05 -2.32 12.90
N GLU A 155 9.24 -2.93 13.77
CA GLU A 155 9.31 -2.72 15.22
C GLU A 155 10.67 -3.19 15.79
N GLN A 156 11.13 -4.38 15.38
CA GLN A 156 12.44 -4.91 15.78
C GLN A 156 13.60 -4.04 15.31
N TRP A 157 13.59 -3.63 14.04
CA TRP A 157 14.58 -2.70 13.48
C TRP A 157 14.59 -1.38 14.27
N SER A 158 13.41 -0.82 14.55
CA SER A 158 13.30 0.44 15.30
C SER A 158 13.88 0.33 16.71
N LYS A 159 13.64 -0.80 17.40
CA LYS A 159 14.25 -1.07 18.72
C LYS A 159 15.77 -1.19 18.64
N MET A 160 16.30 -1.95 17.67
CA MET A 160 17.73 -2.15 17.46
C MET A 160 18.46 -0.82 17.24
N TYR A 161 17.86 0.07 16.46
CA TYR A 161 18.45 1.36 16.15
C TYR A 161 18.02 2.48 17.09
N ASN A 162 17.27 2.21 18.16
CA ASN A 162 16.72 3.21 19.08
C ASN A 162 16.00 4.35 18.35
N VAL A 163 15.14 3.98 17.38
CA VAL A 163 14.26 4.89 16.64
C VAL A 163 12.86 4.76 17.26
N PRO A 164 12.24 5.85 17.73
CA PRO A 164 10.86 5.82 18.19
C PRO A 164 9.92 5.30 17.10
N PHE A 165 9.08 4.32 17.44
CA PHE A 165 8.16 3.66 16.51
C PHE A 165 6.71 3.79 16.95
N LEU A 166 5.84 4.18 16.03
CA LEU A 166 4.39 4.22 16.21
C LEU A 166 3.70 3.29 15.20
N ASP A 167 3.09 2.23 15.70
CA ASP A 167 2.16 1.41 14.92
C ASP A 167 0.74 1.97 15.07
N LEU A 168 0.16 2.50 13.98
CA LEU A 168 -1.20 3.04 13.99
C LEU A 168 -2.29 1.97 13.84
N THR A 169 -1.92 0.70 13.65
CA THR A 169 -2.89 -0.39 13.44
C THR A 169 -3.91 -0.52 14.57
N PRO A 170 -3.54 -0.53 15.86
CA PRO A 170 -4.51 -0.61 16.94
C PRO A 170 -5.49 0.58 16.95
N ILE A 171 -5.00 1.79 16.65
CA ILE A 171 -5.79 3.03 16.65
C ILE A 171 -6.80 3.02 15.51
N LEU A 172 -6.37 2.63 14.31
CA LEU A 172 -7.25 2.57 13.15
C LEU A 172 -8.28 1.43 13.26
N ARG A 173 -7.91 0.29 13.85
CA ARG A 173 -8.87 -0.79 14.18
C ARG A 173 -9.98 -0.27 15.09
N GLU A 174 -9.64 0.52 16.11
CA GLU A 174 -10.64 1.07 17.03
C GLU A 174 -11.58 2.06 16.33
N HIS A 175 -11.06 2.93 15.47
CA HIS A 175 -11.90 3.83 14.68
C HIS A 175 -12.79 3.09 13.67
N ALA A 176 -12.31 2.00 13.07
CA ALA A 176 -13.11 1.19 12.15
C ALA A 176 -14.33 0.54 12.84
N LYS A 177 -14.20 0.13 14.11
CA LYS A 177 -15.33 -0.39 14.91
C LYS A 177 -16.45 0.62 15.09
N GLN A 178 -16.15 1.93 15.04
CA GLN A 178 -17.13 3.01 15.14
C GLN A 178 -17.91 3.24 13.82
N ASN A 179 -17.83 2.29 12.88
CA ASN A 179 -18.46 2.35 11.56
C ASN A 179 -18.03 3.54 10.68
N GLN A 180 -16.95 4.23 11.04
CA GLN A 180 -16.42 5.33 10.25
C GLN A 180 -15.62 4.79 9.06
N LEU A 181 -15.99 5.21 7.84
CA LEU A 181 -15.18 4.92 6.67
C LEU A 181 -13.93 5.82 6.72
N LEU A 182 -12.74 5.22 6.78
CA LEU A 182 -11.47 5.94 6.88
C LEU A 182 -10.72 6.07 5.56
N THR A 183 -11.15 5.33 4.52
CA THR A 183 -10.57 5.35 3.18
C THR A 183 -11.60 5.78 2.13
N TYR A 184 -11.15 5.97 0.90
CA TYR A 184 -12.06 6.10 -0.24
C TYR A 184 -12.50 4.68 -0.70
N PRO A 185 -13.75 4.45 -1.12
CA PRO A 185 -14.20 3.09 -1.48
C PRO A 185 -13.43 2.46 -2.65
N LEU A 186 -13.08 3.27 -3.64
CA LEU A 186 -12.34 2.85 -4.84
C LEU A 186 -10.87 3.27 -4.80
N ASP A 187 -10.38 3.67 -3.63
CA ASP A 187 -9.00 4.09 -3.47
C ASP A 187 -8.51 3.70 -2.06
N GLY A 188 -7.48 2.85 -2.00
CA GLY A 188 -6.94 2.31 -0.75
C GLY A 188 -6.32 3.36 0.18
N HIS A 189 -6.21 4.62 -0.25
CA HIS A 189 -5.73 5.72 0.58
C HIS A 189 -6.76 6.18 1.61
N LEU A 190 -6.26 6.82 2.67
CA LEU A 190 -7.08 7.47 3.68
C LEU A 190 -7.89 8.63 3.06
N ASN A 191 -9.12 8.80 3.53
CA ASN A 191 -9.91 10.00 3.24
C ASN A 191 -9.59 11.12 4.24
N ILE A 192 -10.26 12.27 4.12
CA ILE A 192 -10.04 13.44 5.01
C ILE A 192 -10.21 13.06 6.49
N SER A 193 -11.21 12.24 6.82
CA SER A 193 -11.44 11.78 8.19
C SER A 193 -10.29 10.88 8.66
N GLY A 194 -9.90 9.89 7.85
CA GLY A 194 -8.77 9.00 8.13
C GLY A 194 -7.46 9.77 8.37
N HIS A 195 -7.13 10.72 7.49
CA HIS A 195 -5.97 11.60 7.66
C HIS A 195 -6.02 12.39 8.97
N ARG A 196 -7.17 12.94 9.36
CA ARG A 196 -7.32 13.67 10.63
C ARG A 196 -7.09 12.76 11.84
N LYS A 197 -7.59 11.52 11.82
CA LYS A 197 -7.36 10.54 12.90
C LYS A 197 -5.88 10.19 13.03
N VAL A 198 -5.23 9.88 11.91
CA VAL A 198 -3.79 9.59 11.85
C VAL A 198 -2.96 10.77 12.35
N ALA A 199 -3.23 11.98 11.86
CA ALA A 199 -2.51 13.18 12.28
C ALA A 199 -2.62 13.43 13.79
N LYS A 200 -3.84 13.32 14.34
CA LYS A 200 -4.07 13.48 15.79
C LYS A 200 -3.32 12.42 16.61
N ALA A 201 -3.33 11.16 16.16
CA ALA A 201 -2.61 10.09 16.84
C ALA A 201 -1.10 10.31 16.83
N ILE A 202 -0.53 10.74 15.70
CA ILE A 202 0.89 11.10 15.57
C ILE A 202 1.23 12.27 16.49
N GLU A 203 0.42 13.34 16.50
CA GLU A 203 0.65 14.50 17.36
C GLU A 203 0.67 14.10 18.85
N GLN A 204 -0.33 13.34 19.29
CA GLN A 204 -0.43 12.86 20.67
C GLN A 204 0.77 12.00 21.04
N TRP A 205 1.19 11.11 20.14
CA TRP A 205 2.35 10.24 20.36
C TRP A 205 3.65 11.04 20.49
N ILE A 206 3.87 12.04 19.62
CA ILE A 206 5.04 12.93 19.68
C ILE A 206 5.09 13.67 21.03
N ARG A 207 3.96 14.25 21.45
CA ARG A 207 3.86 15.00 22.72
C ARG A 207 4.07 14.10 23.95
N ALA A 208 3.43 12.94 23.99
CA ALA A 208 3.43 12.06 25.15
C ALA A 208 4.79 11.37 25.37
N ASN A 209 5.43 10.89 24.29
CA ASN A 209 6.68 10.13 24.40
C ASN A 209 7.93 11.00 24.37
N LYS A 210 7.79 12.33 24.34
CA LYS A 210 8.89 13.29 24.16
C LYS A 210 9.81 12.85 23.02
N VAL A 211 9.22 12.32 21.94
CA VAL A 211 9.92 11.72 20.78
C VAL A 211 11.00 12.67 20.28
N PHE A 212 10.68 13.96 20.34
CA PHE A 212 11.62 15.05 20.18
C PHE A 212 11.57 15.88 21.47
N PRO A 213 12.68 16.07 22.19
CA PRO A 213 12.70 17.02 23.31
C PRO A 213 12.31 18.39 22.78
N ILE A 214 11.22 18.94 23.32
CA ILE A 214 10.78 20.30 23.02
C ILE A 214 11.82 21.23 23.64
N PHE A 215 12.43 22.08 22.82
CA PHE A 215 13.31 23.15 23.28
C PHE A 215 12.52 24.23 24.03
#